data_AF-A0A1G2MYI1-F1
#
_entry.id   AF-A0A1G2MYI1-F1
#
_cell.length_a   1.000
_cell.length_b   1.000
_cell.length_c   1.000
_cell.angle_alpha   90.00
_cell.angle_beta   90.00
_cell.angle_gamma   90.00
#
_symmetry.space_group_name_H-M   'P 1'
#
loop_
_entity.id
_entity.type
_entity.pdbx_description
1 polymer ?
#
loop_
_entity_poly.entity_id
_entity_poly.type
_entity_poly.pdbx_seq_one_letter_code
_entity_poly.pdbx_strand_id
1 'polypeptide(L)'
;MKRVFANLFLFLSVLVFPWYVTVSALVIFIFLFRNFYEAAFFSFLLDVVYSTPGTYFLGVPFILTLASFVFLILASFLKRHLLLRA
;
A
#
# COMPACT_ATOMS: atom_id res chain seq x y z
N MET A 1 5.80 12.34 -13.81
CA MET A 1 7.18 12.16 -13.29
C MET A 1 7.22 11.83 -11.79
N LYS A 2 6.63 12.64 -10.89
CA LYS A 2 6.65 12.37 -9.42
C LYS A 2 6.18 10.96 -9.02
N ARG A 3 5.13 10.45 -9.67
CA ARG A 3 4.62 9.07 -9.48
C ARG A 3 5.62 7.99 -9.87
N VAL A 4 6.38 8.19 -10.95
CA VAL A 4 7.38 7.21 -11.41
C VAL A 4 8.51 7.10 -10.40
N PHE A 5 8.97 8.22 -9.84
CA PHE A 5 9.95 8.22 -8.75
C PHE A 5 9.42 7.55 -7.49
N ALA A 6 8.15 7.78 -7.11
CA ALA A 6 7.53 7.11 -5.97
C ALA A 6 7.46 5.58 -6.17
N ASN A 7 7.11 5.12 -7.38
CA ASN A 7 7.07 3.70 -7.71
C ASN A 7 8.48 3.08 -7.70
N LEU A 8 9.48 3.78 -8.25
CA LEU A 8 10.87 3.32 -8.22
C LEU A 8 11.40 3.23 -6.78
N PHE A 9 11.07 4.23 -5.96
CA PHE A 9 11.42 4.26 -4.55
C PHE A 9 10.76 3.10 -3.79
N LEU A 10 9.45 2.87 -3.95
CA LEU A 10 8.76 1.74 -3.31
C LEU A 10 9.33 0.40 -3.78
N PHE A 11 9.62 0.25 -5.07
CA PHE A 11 10.20 -0.98 -5.60
C PHE A 11 11.57 -1.27 -4.97
N LEU A 12 12.45 -0.28 -4.91
CA LEU A 12 13.73 -0.40 -4.22
C LEU A 12 13.54 -0.64 -2.73
N SER A 13 12.52 -0.03 -2.11
CA SER A 13 12.31 -0.19 -0.67
C SER A 13 11.81 -1.57 -0.30
N VAL A 14 10.97 -2.21 -1.11
CA VAL A 14 10.56 -3.61 -0.90
C VAL A 14 11.76 -4.57 -0.94
N LEU A 15 12.78 -4.28 -1.74
CA LEU A 15 13.93 -5.18 -1.91
C LEU A 15 15.05 -4.94 -0.89
N VAL A 16 15.26 -3.69 -0.48
CA VAL A 16 16.43 -3.29 0.34
C VAL A 16 16.05 -3.08 1.81
N PHE A 17 14.87 -2.50 2.07
CA PHE A 17 14.49 -2.07 3.41
C PHE A 17 13.50 -3.06 4.05
N PRO A 18 13.50 -3.17 5.39
CA PRO A 18 12.50 -3.97 6.09
C PRO A 18 11.06 -3.54 5.79
N TRP A 19 10.13 -4.50 5.86
CA TRP A 19 8.72 -4.32 5.51
C TRP A 19 8.05 -3.09 6.17
N TYR A 20 8.38 -2.76 7.42
CA TYR A 20 7.79 -1.63 8.13
C TYR A 20 8.16 -0.26 7.52
N VAL A 21 9.35 -0.13 6.93
CA VAL A 21 9.77 1.09 6.21
C VAL A 21 8.92 1.26 4.97
N THR A 22 8.74 0.17 4.22
CA THR A 22 8.00 0.17 2.97
C THR A 22 6.50 0.39 3.19
N VAL A 23 5.91 -0.23 4.22
CA VAL A 23 4.52 0.04 4.63
C VAL A 23 4.33 1.51 4.99
N SER A 24 5.24 2.09 5.77
CA SER A 24 5.15 3.51 6.16
C SER A 24 5.19 4.44 4.94
N ALA A 25 6.11 4.19 4.00
CA ALA A 25 6.20 4.94 2.76
C ALA A 25 4.93 4.79 1.90
N LEU A 26 4.39 3.57 1.83
CA LEU A 26 3.19 3.24 1.05
C LEU A 26 1.96 3.97 1.61
N VAL A 27 1.79 4.01 2.94
CA VAL A 27 0.73 4.80 3.60
C VAL A 27 0.87 6.28 3.26
N ILE A 28 2.06 6.86 3.37
CA ILE A 28 2.31 8.27 3.03
C ILE A 28 1.94 8.54 1.56
N PHE A 29 2.32 7.66 0.64
CA PHE A 29 2.04 7.83 -0.78
C PHE A 29 0.57 7.64 -1.15
N ILE A 30 -0.20 6.81 -0.43
CA ILE A 30 -1.67 6.74 -0.58
C ILE A 30 -2.31 8.10 -0.33
N PHE A 31 -1.86 8.84 0.69
CA PHE A 31 -2.38 10.18 0.99
C PHE A 31 -1.85 11.25 0.04
N LEU A 32 -0.58 11.15 -0.36
CA LEU A 32 0.07 12.14 -1.23
C LEU A 32 -0.46 12.08 -2.68
N PHE A 33 -0.74 10.87 -3.19
CA PHE A 33 -1.16 10.66 -4.56
C PHE A 33 -2.64 10.30 -4.66
N ARG A 34 -3.39 11.19 -5.31
CA ARG A 34 -4.79 10.94 -5.71
C ARG A 34 -4.86 9.65 -6.55
N ASN A 35 -5.62 8.66 -6.07
CA ASN A 35 -5.88 7.36 -6.70
C ASN A 35 -4.58 6.55 -6.96
N PHE A 36 -3.81 6.30 -5.91
CA PHE A 36 -2.55 5.54 -5.99
C PHE A 36 -2.80 4.03 -5.97
N TYR A 37 -3.33 3.50 -7.08
CA TYR A 37 -3.60 2.06 -7.23
C TYR A 37 -2.34 1.20 -7.12
N GLU A 38 -1.17 1.79 -7.38
CA GLU A 38 0.13 1.15 -7.20
C GLU A 38 0.37 0.67 -5.76
N ALA A 39 -0.29 1.30 -4.77
CA ALA A 39 -0.28 0.82 -3.39
C ALA A 39 -0.78 -0.62 -3.24
N ALA A 40 -1.81 -1.03 -3.97
CA ALA A 40 -2.32 -2.40 -3.92
C ALA A 40 -1.26 -3.38 -4.45
N PHE A 41 -0.64 -3.03 -5.59
CA PHE A 41 0.42 -3.83 -6.19
C PHE A 41 1.61 -4.00 -5.24
N PHE A 42 2.10 -2.91 -4.65
CA PHE A 42 3.23 -2.98 -3.73
C PHE A 42 2.91 -3.67 -2.40
N SER A 43 1.67 -3.57 -1.92
CA SER A 43 1.24 -4.30 -0.72
C SER A 43 1.20 -5.81 -0.96
N PHE A 44 0.72 -6.22 -2.14
CA PHE A 44 0.78 -7.61 -2.59
C PHE A 44 2.23 -8.09 -2.75
N LEU A 45 3.07 -7.30 -3.41
CA LEU A 45 4.49 -7.61 -3.58
C LEU A 45 5.19 -7.79 -2.22
N LEU A 46 4.90 -6.90 -1.27
CA LEU A 46 5.47 -6.91 0.07
C LEU A 46 5.01 -8.14 0.85
N ASP A 47 3.74 -8.51 0.78
CA ASP A 47 3.29 -9.77 1.37
C ASP A 47 3.98 -10.97 0.72
N VAL A 48 4.14 -11.02 -0.60
CA VAL A 48 4.83 -12.14 -1.27
C VAL A 48 6.30 -12.24 -0.85
N VAL A 49 6.99 -11.11 -0.71
CA VAL A 49 8.41 -11.07 -0.34
C VAL A 49 8.65 -11.37 1.14
N TYR A 50 7.77 -10.90 2.02
CA TYR A 50 7.96 -10.97 3.47
C TYR A 50 7.10 -12.03 4.18
N SER A 51 6.18 -12.71 3.48
CA SER A 51 5.44 -13.83 4.05
C SER A 51 6.39 -14.98 4.34
N THR A 52 6.67 -15.19 5.61
CA THR A 52 7.46 -16.33 6.09
C THR A 52 6.52 -17.48 6.43
N PRO A 53 6.90 -18.77 6.25
CA PRO A 53 6.02 -19.95 6.44
C PRO A 53 5.45 -20.18 7.85
N GLY A 54 5.49 -19.20 8.75
CA GLY A 54 4.94 -19.30 10.12
C GLY A 54 4.41 -17.98 10.69
N THR A 55 4.48 -16.87 9.96
CA THR A 55 4.00 -15.56 10.44
C THR A 55 2.57 -15.30 9.98
N TYR A 56 1.64 -16.11 10.48
CA TYR A 56 0.21 -15.82 10.38
C TYR A 56 -0.16 -14.81 11.47
N PHE A 57 -0.24 -13.52 11.15
CA PHE A 57 -0.93 -12.59 12.04
C PHE A 57 -2.44 -12.93 11.96
N LEU A 58 -3.10 -13.20 13.09
CA LEU A 58 -4.55 -13.50 13.12
C LEU A 58 -5.01 -14.68 12.21
N GLY A 59 -4.11 -15.57 11.77
CA GLY A 59 -4.46 -16.69 10.88
C GLY A 59 -4.69 -16.31 9.40
N VAL A 60 -4.48 -15.06 9.01
CA VAL A 60 -4.75 -14.59 7.64
C VAL A 60 -3.43 -14.48 6.87
N PRO A 61 -3.24 -15.23 5.78
CA PRO A 61 -2.16 -14.93 4.85
C PRO A 61 -2.51 -13.63 4.08
N PHE A 62 -1.52 -12.77 3.82
CA PHE A 62 -1.68 -11.52 3.04
C PHE A 62 -2.44 -10.36 3.72
N ILE A 63 -2.18 -10.11 5.00
CA ILE A 63 -2.87 -9.05 5.77
C ILE A 63 -2.58 -7.65 5.23
N LEU A 64 -1.37 -7.38 4.73
CA LEU A 64 -1.05 -6.05 4.21
C LEU A 64 -1.78 -5.79 2.89
N THR A 65 -1.93 -6.81 2.05
CA THR A 65 -2.76 -6.76 0.84
C THR A 65 -4.21 -6.49 1.20
N LEU A 66 -4.76 -7.20 2.18
CA LEU A 66 -6.15 -7.00 2.61
C LEU A 66 -6.35 -5.58 3.17
N ALA A 67 -5.44 -5.12 4.04
CA ALA A 67 -5.51 -3.81 4.66
C ALA A 67 -5.41 -2.68 3.63
N SER A 68 -4.48 -2.78 2.67
CA SER A 68 -4.34 -1.79 1.60
C SER A 68 -5.57 -1.72 0.69
N PHE A 69 -6.21 -2.85 0.43
CA PHE A 69 -7.46 -2.91 -0.35
C PHE A 69 -8.60 -2.17 0.38
N VAL A 70 -8.76 -2.44 1.69
CA VAL A 70 -9.73 -1.72 2.54
C VAL A 70 -9.44 -0.22 2.55
N PHE A 71 -8.17 0.18 2.70
CA PHE A 71 -7.75 1.58 2.67
C PHE A 71 -8.06 2.25 1.34
N LEU A 72 -7.82 1.59 0.21
CA LEU A 72 -8.14 2.13 -1.12
C LEU A 72 -9.63 2.29 -1.34
N ILE A 73 -10.45 1.35 -0.88
CA ILE A 73 -11.91 1.46 -0.94
C ILE A 73 -12.37 2.63 -0.08
N LEU A 74 -11.90 2.72 1.17
CA LEU A 74 -12.24 3.82 2.07
C LEU A 74 -11.81 5.17 1.50
N ALA A 75 -10.57 5.30 1.03
CA ALA A 75 -10.07 6.52 0.41
C ALA A 75 -10.87 6.91 -0.83
N SER A 76 -11.27 5.94 -1.66
CA SER A 76 -12.11 6.18 -2.84
C SER A 76 -13.54 6.60 -2.45
N PHE A 77 -14.11 5.95 -1.44
CA PHE A 77 -15.46 6.25 -0.93
C PHE A 77 -15.53 7.63 -0.28
N LEU A 78 -14.61 7.92 0.65
CA LEU A 78 -14.54 9.21 1.34
C LEU A 78 -14.45 10.35 0.34
N LYS A 79 -13.64 10.17 -0.70
CA LYS A 79 -13.41 11.16 -1.74
C LYS A 79 -14.62 11.36 -2.66
N ARG A 80 -15.37 10.30 -2.98
CA ARG A 80 -16.63 10.43 -3.74
C ARG A 80 -17.66 11.23 -2.95
N HIS A 81 -17.68 11.11 -1.64
CA HIS A 81 -18.63 11.84 -0.79
C HIS A 81 -18.17 13.24 -0.38
N LEU A 82 -16.86 13.51 -0.28
CA LEU A 82 -16.32 14.82 0.09
C LEU A 82 -16.11 15.77 -1.10
N LEU A 83 -15.80 15.28 -2.31
CA LEU A 83 -15.52 16.14 -3.49
C LEU A 83 -16.71 16.38 -4.42
N LEU A 84 -17.90 15.82 -4.14
CA LEU A 84 -19.14 16.12 -4.88
C LEU A 84 -19.99 17.23 -4.22
N ARG A 85 -19.47 17.91 -3.19
CA ARG A 85 -20.13 19.02 -2.48
C ARG A 85 -19.34 20.32 -2.42
N ALA A 86 -18.21 20.42 -3.12
CA ALA A 86 -17.43 21.66 -3.29
C ALA A 86 -17.34 21.99 -4.77
#